data_AF-C1E523-F1
#
_entry.id   AF-C1E523-F1
#
_cell.length_a   1.000
_cell.length_b   1.000
_cell.length_c   1.000
_cell.angle_alpha   90.00
_cell.angle_beta   90.00
_cell.angle_gamma   90.00
#
_symmetry.space_group_name_H-M   'P 1'
#
loop_
_entity.id
_entity.type
_entity.pdbx_description
1 polymer ?
#
loop_
_entity_poly.entity_id
_entity_poly.type
_entity_poly.pdbx_seq_one_letter_code
_entity_poly.pdbx_strand_id
1 'polypeptide(L)'
;MYEWIEAFRAADDTQSAFPNPNLFAREGSGGLPLDAAHVIRESHAHLQAAIEAAQVRQSIITRAANAALQETEQQQVTRQVLAGVGNNPAAGGFAASGAHLQRQARHHHPDPTDPRFQTKGWKAAVKHASIPTAVHDAELKRNIEIGLPGASSLEDKTIPTFSRGELPHFAGINTFLKAPFEEDVRNVGNYDVTCLGVPFDGGCTYRAGTRFGPQGIRRISALYTPYNYEMGVDLREQMTMCDAGDVFTIPANIEKSFDQISNAVGHVFSSGSFPLILGGDHSIGFPTVRGIAACTSKKIGIIHVDRHADIQEKDLDERMHTTPYFHATNIPNVPATNLVQIGIGGWQVPRPAVEHIVGRRTNVFTMDDVEELGIPKVAEMALERAWDGADAVYMSYDIDSLEAAFVPGTGWPEPGGLLPREALKLVGLVAAEGLCGLEIVEVSPPYDVSDITSLMALRIAVDVMGSMVANGKMGAHKHIIDKEFVPF
;
A
#
# COMPACT_ATOMS: atom_id res chain seq x y z
N MET A 1 31.72 -17.78 20.61
CA MET A 1 31.85 -18.10 19.17
C MET A 1 31.97 -19.60 18.92
N TYR A 2 32.85 -20.34 19.61
CA TYR A 2 32.92 -21.82 19.52
C TYR A 2 31.63 -22.52 19.99
N GLU A 3 31.04 -22.08 21.11
CA GLU A 3 29.74 -22.58 21.60
C GLU A 3 28.56 -22.25 20.69
N TRP A 4 28.67 -21.20 19.88
CA TRP A 4 27.64 -20.81 18.90
C TRP A 4 27.66 -21.69 17.64
N ILE A 5 28.83 -22.22 17.27
CA ILE A 5 29.00 -23.11 16.11
C ILE A 5 28.52 -24.54 16.46
N GLU A 6 28.78 -25.01 17.68
CA GLU A 6 28.25 -26.28 18.20
C GLU A 6 26.71 -26.26 18.31
N ALA A 7 26.12 -25.14 18.74
CA ALA A 7 24.67 -24.96 18.81
C ALA A 7 23.97 -24.96 17.44
N PHE A 8 24.64 -24.49 16.38
CA PHE A 8 24.12 -24.54 15.02
C PHE A 8 24.22 -25.95 14.41
N ARG A 9 25.29 -26.70 14.70
CA ARG A 9 25.43 -28.11 14.25
C ARG A 9 24.41 -29.04 14.89
N ALA A 10 24.11 -28.85 16.17
CA ALA A 10 23.07 -29.62 16.87
C ALA A 10 21.64 -29.34 16.35
N ALA A 11 21.40 -28.15 15.78
CA ALA A 11 20.12 -27.79 15.15
C ALA A 11 19.97 -28.41 13.75
N ASP A 12 21.07 -28.52 12.99
CA ASP A 12 21.08 -29.11 11.64
C ASP A 12 20.83 -30.63 11.66
N ASP A 13 21.40 -31.35 12.63
CA ASP A 13 21.19 -32.80 12.78
C ASP A 13 19.71 -33.18 13.01
N THR A 14 18.89 -32.26 13.56
CA THR A 14 17.45 -32.49 13.77
C THR A 14 16.57 -32.28 12.54
N GLN A 15 17.05 -31.63 11.47
CA GLN A 15 16.31 -31.54 10.21
C GLN A 15 16.32 -32.86 9.41
N SER A 16 17.26 -33.77 9.71
CA SER A 16 17.37 -35.08 9.04
C SER A 16 16.31 -36.11 9.49
N ALA A 17 15.51 -35.80 10.52
CA ALA A 17 14.53 -36.70 11.13
C ALA A 17 13.07 -36.50 10.66
N PHE A 18 12.82 -35.67 9.64
CA PHE A 18 11.50 -35.57 9.03
C PHE A 18 11.35 -36.61 7.90
N PRO A 19 10.36 -37.52 7.95
CA PRO A 19 10.15 -38.44 6.85
C PRO A 19 9.71 -37.69 5.60
N ASN A 20 10.27 -38.10 4.46
CA ASN A 20 9.95 -37.61 3.12
C ASN A 20 8.43 -37.73 2.84
N PRO A 21 7.74 -36.65 2.40
CA PRO A 21 6.30 -36.68 2.10
C PRO A 21 5.90 -37.69 1.01
N ASN A 22 6.86 -38.21 0.24
CA ASN A 22 6.61 -39.15 -0.86
C ASN A 22 6.44 -40.62 -0.45
N LEU A 23 6.34 -40.94 0.84
CA LEU A 23 6.03 -42.31 1.29
C LEU A 23 4.58 -42.76 1.03
N PHE A 24 3.72 -41.88 0.50
CA PHE A 24 2.30 -42.17 0.26
C PHE A 24 1.92 -42.49 -1.19
N ALA A 25 2.87 -42.70 -2.10
CA ALA A 25 2.55 -43.01 -3.50
C ALA A 25 3.46 -44.09 -4.10
N ARG A 26 3.07 -45.36 -3.98
CA ARG A 26 3.24 -46.40 -5.02
C ARG A 26 2.44 -47.67 -4.68
N GLU A 27 1.74 -48.18 -5.69
CA GLU A 27 0.80 -49.30 -5.65
C GLU A 27 1.44 -50.66 -5.34
N GLY A 28 0.61 -51.58 -4.84
CA GLY A 28 0.62 -52.99 -5.27
C GLY A 28 1.40 -53.99 -4.42
N SER A 29 0.63 -54.79 -3.66
CA SER A 29 0.88 -56.18 -3.19
C SER A 29 0.80 -56.34 -1.67
N GLY A 30 0.13 -57.42 -1.25
CA GLY A 30 -0.50 -57.58 0.06
C GLY A 30 0.42 -57.44 1.28
N GLY A 31 -0.05 -56.67 2.25
CA GLY A 31 0.46 -56.58 3.62
C GLY A 31 -0.61 -55.94 4.51
N LEU A 32 -0.85 -56.52 5.70
CA LEU A 32 -1.90 -56.11 6.64
C LEU A 32 -1.79 -54.62 7.05
N PRO A 33 -2.92 -53.93 7.35
CA PRO A 33 -2.88 -52.52 7.72
C PRO A 33 -2.22 -52.35 9.10
N LEU A 34 -1.29 -51.40 9.19
CA LEU A 34 -0.67 -50.98 10.46
C LEU A 34 -1.74 -50.41 11.41
N ASP A 35 -1.74 -50.90 12.64
CA ASP A 35 -2.66 -50.53 13.72
C ASP A 35 -2.60 -49.02 14.00
N ALA A 36 -3.73 -48.33 13.87
CA ALA A 36 -3.87 -46.89 14.12
C ALA A 36 -3.37 -46.46 15.51
N ALA A 37 -3.39 -47.37 16.50
CA ALA A 37 -2.85 -47.11 17.83
C ALA A 37 -1.32 -46.94 17.83
N HIS A 38 -0.61 -47.55 16.88
CA HIS A 38 0.84 -47.38 16.73
C HIS A 38 1.19 -46.01 16.14
N VAL A 39 0.46 -45.57 15.10
CA VAL A 39 0.64 -44.27 14.45
C VAL A 39 0.37 -43.11 15.42
N ILE A 40 -0.66 -43.24 16.26
CA ILE A 40 -0.99 -42.22 17.29
C ILE A 40 0.10 -42.16 18.37
N ARG A 41 0.67 -43.29 18.79
CA ARG A 41 1.75 -43.32 19.78
C ARG A 41 3.03 -42.68 19.26
N GLU A 42 3.42 -42.94 18.01
CA GLU A 42 4.61 -42.31 17.42
C GLU A 42 4.41 -40.81 17.19
N SER A 43 3.22 -40.40 16.74
CA SER A 43 2.90 -38.97 16.58
C SER A 43 2.93 -38.21 17.91
N HIS A 44 2.45 -38.84 19.00
CA HIS A 44 2.49 -38.25 20.33
C HIS A 44 3.93 -38.12 20.88
N ALA A 45 4.77 -39.12 20.65
CA ALA A 45 6.18 -39.09 21.06
C ALA A 45 6.96 -37.98 20.33
N HIS A 46 6.71 -37.79 19.02
CA HIS A 46 7.32 -36.70 18.25
C HIS A 46 6.84 -35.32 18.69
N LEU A 47 5.55 -35.18 19.04
CA LEU A 47 5.03 -33.92 19.57
C LEU A 47 5.66 -33.55 20.92
N GLN A 48 5.86 -34.54 21.81
CA GLN A 48 6.51 -34.32 23.10
C GLN A 48 7.98 -33.90 22.93
N ALA A 49 8.73 -34.55 22.04
CA ALA A 49 10.11 -34.17 21.74
C ALA A 49 10.21 -32.73 21.18
N ALA A 50 9.27 -32.32 20.32
CA ALA A 50 9.23 -30.97 19.78
C ALA A 50 8.93 -29.91 20.87
N ILE A 51 8.04 -30.22 21.81
CA ILE A 51 7.71 -29.35 22.94
C ILE A 51 8.93 -29.18 23.86
N GLU A 52 9.64 -30.26 24.18
CA GLU A 52 10.85 -30.21 25.00
C GLU A 52 11.96 -29.39 24.33
N ALA A 53 12.17 -29.57 23.02
CA ALA A 53 13.15 -28.77 22.27
C ALA A 53 12.81 -27.27 22.26
N ALA A 54 11.53 -26.92 22.11
CA ALA A 54 11.07 -25.53 22.17
C ALA A 54 11.28 -24.90 23.56
N GLN A 55 11.04 -25.66 24.63
CA GLN A 55 11.26 -25.21 26.01
C GLN A 55 12.75 -24.97 26.30
N VAL A 56 13.64 -25.85 25.82
CA VAL A 56 15.09 -25.66 25.93
C VAL A 56 15.52 -24.39 25.20
N ARG A 57 15.03 -24.17 23.97
CA ARG A 57 15.32 -22.96 23.17
C ARG A 57 14.87 -21.68 23.87
N GLN A 58 13.66 -21.68 24.44
CA GLN A 58 13.14 -20.53 25.20
C GLN A 58 13.99 -20.24 26.44
N SER A 59 14.50 -21.28 27.13
CA SER A 59 15.36 -21.11 28.30
C SER A 59 16.71 -20.47 27.94
N ILE A 60 17.28 -20.83 26.78
CA ILE A 60 18.55 -20.28 26.28
C ILE A 60 18.37 -18.80 25.91
N ILE A 61 17.30 -18.46 25.19
CA ILE A 61 16.97 -17.08 24.83
C ILE A 61 16.79 -16.21 26.08
N THR A 62 16.09 -16.74 27.09
CA THR A 62 15.84 -16.01 28.35
C THR A 62 17.15 -15.77 29.11
N ARG A 63 18.07 -16.75 29.15
CA ARG A 63 19.39 -16.57 29.77
C ARG A 63 20.26 -15.55 29.02
N ALA A 64 20.22 -15.56 27.69
CA ALA A 64 20.94 -14.59 26.87
C ALA A 64 20.42 -13.16 27.07
N ALA A 65 19.10 -12.97 27.14
CA ALA A 65 18.48 -11.68 27.41
C ALA A 65 18.86 -11.14 28.80
N ASN A 66 18.86 -11.99 29.83
CA ASN A 66 19.26 -11.60 31.18
C ASN A 66 20.75 -11.24 31.29
N ALA A 67 21.62 -11.93 30.56
CA ALA A 67 23.05 -11.59 30.50
C ALA A 67 23.29 -10.22 29.83
N ALA A 68 22.57 -9.93 28.74
CA ALA A 68 22.65 -8.63 28.06
C ALA A 68 22.15 -7.47 28.94
N LEU A 69 21.10 -7.68 29.73
CA LEU A 69 20.60 -6.70 30.69
C LEU A 69 21.64 -6.38 31.78
N GLN A 70 22.34 -7.40 32.30
CA GLN A 70 23.41 -7.20 33.29
C GLN A 70 24.62 -6.43 32.74
N GLU A 71 25.01 -6.65 31.48
CA GLU A 71 26.08 -5.86 30.83
C GLU A 71 25.68 -4.39 30.66
N THR A 72 24.40 -4.12 30.40
CA THR A 72 23.89 -2.75 30.20
C THR A 72 23.87 -1.96 31.52
N GLU A 73 23.52 -2.61 32.63
CA GLU A 73 23.59 -2.00 33.97
C GLU A 73 25.05 -1.71 34.41
N GLN A 74 25.99 -2.61 34.12
CA GLN A 74 27.42 -2.37 34.39
C GLN A 74 28.00 -1.20 33.57
N GLN A 75 27.55 -1.01 32.33
CA GLN A 75 27.97 0.12 31.51
C GLN A 75 27.40 1.47 31.99
N GLN A 76 26.19 1.48 32.55
CA GLN A 76 25.59 2.69 33.12
C GLN A 76 26.27 3.15 34.42
N VAL A 77 26.62 2.21 35.30
CA VAL A 77 27.36 2.51 36.54
C VAL A 77 28.76 3.07 36.24
N THR A 78 29.44 2.54 35.22
CA THR A 78 30.78 3.01 34.81
C THR A 78 30.76 4.45 34.26
N ARG A 79 29.67 4.87 33.60
CA ARG A 79 29.52 6.25 33.09
C ARG A 79 29.24 7.28 34.18
N GLN A 80 28.56 6.91 35.26
CA GLN A 80 28.30 7.83 36.38
C GLN A 80 29.56 8.11 37.21
N VAL A 81 30.48 7.15 37.33
CA VAL A 81 31.75 7.34 38.07
C VAL A 81 32.72 8.27 37.33
N LEU A 82 32.71 8.30 36.00
CA LEU A 82 33.59 9.16 35.20
C LEU A 82 33.12 10.63 35.10
N ALA A 83 31.87 10.93 35.41
CA ALA A 83 31.32 12.29 35.37
C ALA A 83 31.50 13.09 36.68
N GLY A 84 32.01 12.47 37.75
CA GLY A 84 32.00 13.02 39.11
C GLY A 84 33.33 13.55 39.67
N VAL A 85 34.43 13.58 38.92
CA VAL A 85 35.76 13.95 39.45
C VAL A 85 36.32 15.20 38.79
N GLY A 86 36.34 16.31 39.54
CA GLY A 86 37.36 17.35 39.40
C GLY A 86 36.87 18.79 39.22
N ASN A 87 36.59 19.49 40.32
CA ASN A 87 36.55 20.94 40.38
C ASN A 87 37.35 21.41 41.61
N ASN A 88 38.52 22.03 41.43
CA ASN A 88 38.96 23.19 42.23
C ASN A 88 40.21 23.89 41.64
N PRO A 89 40.38 25.21 41.85
CA PRO A 89 41.28 26.10 41.11
C PRO A 89 42.59 26.41 41.86
N ALA A 90 43.67 26.75 41.13
CA ALA A 90 44.57 27.87 41.43
C ALA A 90 45.80 27.92 40.48
N ALA A 91 46.02 29.13 39.95
CA ALA A 91 47.29 29.81 39.65
C ALA A 91 48.36 29.18 38.74
N GLY A 92 48.72 29.93 37.70
CA GLY A 92 50.00 29.78 36.99
C GLY A 92 49.96 30.39 35.60
N GLY A 93 50.29 31.69 35.49
CA GLY A 93 50.29 32.41 34.22
C GLY A 93 51.40 31.97 33.28
N PHE A 94 51.07 31.92 31.98
CA PHE A 94 52.02 32.14 30.89
C PHE A 94 51.30 32.85 29.75
N ALA A 95 51.90 33.97 29.34
CA ALA A 95 51.46 34.79 28.22
C ALA A 95 51.67 34.04 26.90
N ALA A 96 50.62 33.94 26.09
CA ALA A 96 50.72 33.60 24.69
C ALA A 96 49.87 34.58 23.87
N SER A 97 50.55 35.18 22.92
CA SER A 97 50.13 36.21 21.96
C SER A 97 48.78 35.95 21.31
N GLY A 98 47.99 37.01 21.21
CA GLY A 98 46.67 37.02 20.59
C GLY A 98 46.69 36.63 19.11
N ALA A 99 45.91 35.61 18.81
CA ALA A 99 45.14 35.53 17.57
C ALA A 99 43.68 35.44 18.00
N HIS A 100 42.95 36.54 17.86
CA HIS A 100 41.53 36.61 18.16
C HIS A 100 40.77 35.87 17.05
N LEU A 101 40.80 34.54 17.08
CA LEU A 101 39.80 33.73 16.39
C LEU A 101 38.49 34.00 17.12
N GLN A 102 37.68 34.91 16.59
CA GLN A 102 36.24 34.92 16.87
C GLN A 102 35.76 33.49 16.60
N ARG A 103 35.58 32.69 17.66
CA ARG A 103 34.72 31.51 17.59
C ARG A 103 33.37 32.06 17.18
N GLN A 104 33.05 32.00 15.88
CA GLN A 104 31.66 32.10 15.44
C GLN A 104 30.88 31.16 16.36
N ALA A 105 29.95 31.73 17.12
CA ALA A 105 29.05 30.94 17.92
C ALA A 105 28.40 29.95 16.95
N ARG A 106 28.79 28.67 17.03
CA ARG A 106 28.11 27.62 16.31
C ARG A 106 26.72 27.60 16.93
N HIS A 107 25.73 28.14 16.24
CA HIS A 107 24.34 28.00 16.64
C HIS A 107 24.06 26.50 16.58
N HIS A 108 24.13 25.84 17.74
CA HIS A 108 24.00 24.38 17.84
C HIS A 108 22.59 23.90 17.46
N HIS A 109 21.62 24.83 17.41
CA HIS A 109 20.30 24.62 16.85
C HIS A 109 19.94 25.83 15.98
N PRO A 110 19.86 25.70 14.64
CA PRO A 110 19.32 26.77 13.80
C PRO A 110 17.86 27.02 14.21
N ASP A 111 17.47 28.29 14.31
CA ASP A 111 16.07 28.66 14.53
C ASP A 111 15.25 28.19 13.31
N PRO A 112 14.31 27.24 13.47
CA PRO A 112 13.57 26.71 12.34
C PRO A 112 12.60 27.76 11.75
N THR A 113 12.31 28.85 12.48
CA THR A 113 11.50 29.96 11.96
C THR A 113 12.26 30.83 10.96
N ASP A 114 13.60 30.85 11.01
CA ASP A 114 14.43 31.56 10.04
C ASP A 114 14.23 30.95 8.65
N PRO A 115 13.79 31.73 7.64
CA PRO A 115 13.52 31.24 6.29
C PRO A 115 14.67 30.44 5.65
N ARG A 116 15.92 30.70 6.06
CA ARG A 116 17.11 30.01 5.54
C ARG A 116 17.22 28.57 6.02
N PHE A 117 16.58 28.24 7.14
CA PHE A 117 16.65 26.91 7.78
C PHE A 117 15.30 26.18 7.76
N GLN A 118 14.29 26.72 7.05
CA GLN A 118 12.99 26.08 6.90
C GLN A 118 13.07 24.84 6.02
N THR A 119 13.24 23.69 6.64
CA THR A 119 13.11 22.37 6.00
C THR A 119 11.67 22.13 5.56
N LYS A 120 11.45 21.16 4.65
CA LYS A 120 10.10 20.74 4.26
C LYS A 120 9.26 20.28 5.47
N GLY A 121 9.88 19.52 6.38
CA GLY A 121 9.23 19.10 7.62
C GLY A 121 8.76 20.28 8.46
N TRP A 122 9.60 21.31 8.65
CA TRP A 122 9.18 22.49 9.39
C TRP A 122 8.03 23.25 8.71
N LYS A 123 8.10 23.42 7.38
CA LYS A 123 7.00 24.04 6.63
C LYS A 123 5.69 23.28 6.81
N ALA A 124 5.75 21.94 6.85
CA ALA A 124 4.59 21.11 7.07
C ALA A 124 4.06 21.20 8.51
N ALA A 125 4.94 21.31 9.51
CA ALA A 125 4.57 21.59 10.90
C ALA A 125 3.84 22.94 11.05
N VAL A 126 4.30 23.99 10.35
CA VAL A 126 3.60 25.29 10.32
C VAL A 126 2.25 25.16 9.62
N LYS A 127 2.18 24.39 8.52
CA LYS A 127 0.93 24.14 7.79
C LYS A 127 -0.10 23.42 8.66
N HIS A 128 0.30 22.47 9.50
CA HIS A 128 -0.58 21.79 10.45
C HIS A 128 -1.40 22.77 11.30
N ALA A 129 -0.78 23.82 11.82
CA ALA A 129 -1.46 24.82 12.64
C ALA A 129 -2.58 25.60 11.89
N SER A 130 -2.62 25.52 10.57
CA SER A 130 -3.68 26.13 9.74
C SER A 130 -4.80 25.15 9.34
N ILE A 131 -4.64 23.85 9.61
CA ILE A 131 -5.67 22.84 9.33
C ILE A 131 -6.71 22.89 10.46
N PRO A 132 -8.01 23.01 10.14
CA PRO A 132 -9.08 22.96 11.15
C PRO A 132 -9.14 21.60 11.88
N THR A 133 -9.83 21.54 13.01
CA THR A 133 -10.14 20.29 13.74
C THR A 133 -11.64 20.03 13.81
N ALA A 134 -12.44 20.81 13.10
CA ALA A 134 -13.88 20.86 13.31
C ALA A 134 -14.57 19.53 12.94
N VAL A 135 -14.08 18.85 11.90
CA VAL A 135 -14.64 17.56 11.47
C VAL A 135 -14.24 16.48 12.48
N HIS A 136 -12.99 16.46 12.94
CA HIS A 136 -12.51 15.55 13.97
C HIS A 136 -13.28 15.73 15.28
N ASP A 137 -13.46 16.97 15.75
CA ASP A 137 -14.21 17.28 16.97
C ASP A 137 -15.68 16.84 16.85
N ALA A 138 -16.30 17.02 15.67
CA ALA A 138 -17.64 16.52 15.39
C ALA A 138 -17.72 14.99 15.36
N GLU A 139 -16.70 14.31 14.80
CA GLU A 139 -16.58 12.86 14.78
C GLU A 139 -16.48 12.30 16.20
N LEU A 140 -15.61 12.86 17.05
CA LEU A 140 -15.48 12.47 18.45
C LEU A 140 -16.80 12.60 19.21
N LYS A 141 -17.52 13.71 19.03
CA LYS A 141 -18.84 13.91 19.65
C LYS A 141 -19.85 12.87 19.17
N ARG A 142 -19.91 12.62 17.86
CA ARG A 142 -20.80 11.61 17.26
C ARG A 142 -20.47 10.21 17.78
N ASN A 143 -19.18 9.88 17.90
CA ASN A 143 -18.71 8.57 18.38
C ASN A 143 -19.20 8.28 19.80
N ILE A 144 -19.22 9.28 20.68
CA ILE A 144 -19.80 9.16 22.03
C ILE A 144 -21.32 8.98 21.96
N GLU A 145 -22.00 9.77 21.13
CA GLU A 145 -23.46 9.73 21.02
C GLU A 145 -23.98 8.35 20.59
N ILE A 146 -23.35 7.73 19.58
CA ILE A 146 -23.77 6.43 19.03
C ILE A 146 -23.00 5.23 19.64
N GLY A 147 -21.98 5.50 20.45
CA GLY A 147 -21.08 4.50 21.06
C GLY A 147 -21.22 4.38 22.57
N LEU A 148 -22.10 5.18 23.19
CA LEU A 148 -22.23 5.40 24.64
C LEU A 148 -21.00 6.08 25.26
N PRO A 149 -21.18 6.92 26.29
CA PRO A 149 -20.08 7.47 27.06
C PRO A 149 -19.14 6.39 27.58
N GLY A 150 -17.83 6.66 27.60
CA GLY A 150 -16.84 5.77 28.18
C GLY A 150 -17.04 5.55 29.67
N ALA A 151 -16.40 4.49 30.20
CA ALA A 151 -16.48 4.15 31.62
C ALA A 151 -16.04 5.31 32.52
N SER A 152 -16.64 5.42 33.72
CA SER A 152 -16.36 6.52 34.66
C SER A 152 -14.89 6.60 35.07
N SER A 153 -14.17 5.47 35.05
CA SER A 153 -12.75 5.34 35.35
C SER A 153 -11.80 5.88 34.28
N LEU A 154 -12.27 6.14 33.05
CA LEU A 154 -11.44 6.72 32.00
C LEU A 154 -11.24 8.21 32.26
N GLU A 155 -10.00 8.69 32.22
CA GLU A 155 -9.70 10.14 32.32
C GLU A 155 -10.07 10.86 31.02
N ASP A 156 -9.72 10.26 29.88
CA ASP A 156 -10.11 10.75 28.56
C ASP A 156 -11.60 10.47 28.29
N LYS A 157 -12.39 11.55 28.29
CA LYS A 157 -13.84 11.50 28.06
C LYS A 157 -14.23 11.50 26.58
N THR A 158 -13.25 11.56 25.67
CA THR A 158 -13.49 11.42 24.23
C THR A 158 -13.65 9.96 23.79
N ILE A 159 -13.23 9.01 24.63
CA ILE A 159 -13.29 7.57 24.35
C ILE A 159 -14.71 7.02 24.60
N PRO A 160 -15.41 6.50 23.57
CA PRO A 160 -16.71 5.87 23.74
C PRO A 160 -16.58 4.43 24.30
N THR A 161 -17.67 3.90 24.86
CA THR A 161 -17.70 2.49 25.32
C THR A 161 -17.60 1.51 24.15
N PHE A 162 -18.33 1.78 23.07
CA PHE A 162 -18.23 1.03 21.81
C PHE A 162 -17.42 1.85 20.81
N SER A 163 -16.44 1.23 20.14
CA SER A 163 -15.68 1.89 19.06
C SER A 163 -16.60 2.24 17.89
N ARG A 164 -16.49 3.49 17.40
CA ARG A 164 -17.37 4.08 16.36
C ARG A 164 -16.65 4.94 15.31
N GLY A 165 -15.36 5.22 15.50
CA GLY A 165 -14.54 5.98 14.55
C GLY A 165 -13.16 5.36 14.40
N GLU A 166 -12.16 6.20 14.13
CA GLU A 166 -10.78 5.78 13.86
C GLU A 166 -10.17 4.92 14.97
N LEU A 167 -10.44 5.25 16.25
CA LEU A 167 -9.78 4.65 17.40
C LEU A 167 -10.68 3.69 18.21
N PRO A 168 -10.06 2.68 18.87
CA PRO A 168 -8.68 2.23 18.64
C PRO A 168 -8.57 1.50 17.28
N HIS A 169 -7.42 1.65 16.61
CA HIS A 169 -7.17 1.13 15.25
C HIS A 169 -7.54 -0.35 15.04
N PHE A 170 -7.40 -1.18 16.08
CA PHE A 170 -7.65 -2.63 16.01
C PHE A 170 -9.13 -3.03 16.15
N ALA A 171 -10.06 -2.09 16.39
CA ALA A 171 -11.47 -2.38 16.67
C ALA A 171 -12.44 -1.67 15.69
N GLY A 172 -13.72 -2.03 15.77
CA GLY A 172 -14.77 -1.47 14.92
C GLY A 172 -14.87 -2.14 13.54
N ILE A 173 -15.76 -1.62 12.70
CA ILE A 173 -15.98 -2.13 11.34
C ILE A 173 -14.80 -1.72 10.45
N ASN A 174 -14.32 -2.62 9.59
CA ASN A 174 -13.16 -2.37 8.72
C ASN A 174 -13.59 -1.86 7.34
N THR A 175 -14.04 -0.62 7.29
CA THR A 175 -14.08 0.18 6.06
C THR A 175 -12.71 0.79 5.78
N PHE A 176 -12.48 1.25 4.55
CA PHE A 176 -11.24 1.91 4.15
C PHE A 176 -11.00 3.18 4.99
N LEU A 177 -9.85 3.26 5.68
CA LEU A 177 -9.49 4.32 6.65
C LEU A 177 -10.55 4.56 7.74
N LYS A 178 -11.38 3.56 8.08
CA LYS A 178 -12.53 3.73 8.99
C LYS A 178 -13.53 4.80 8.51
N ALA A 179 -13.56 5.10 7.22
CA ALA A 179 -14.52 6.02 6.64
C ALA A 179 -15.96 5.53 6.84
N PRO A 180 -16.96 6.43 6.85
CA PRO A 180 -18.36 6.04 6.90
C PRO A 180 -18.72 5.05 5.80
N PHE A 181 -19.38 3.96 6.17
CA PHE A 181 -20.00 3.05 5.20
C PHE A 181 -21.27 3.72 4.66
N GLU A 182 -21.34 3.91 3.34
CA GLU A 182 -22.55 4.42 2.69
C GLU A 182 -23.45 3.23 2.32
N GLU A 183 -24.50 3.04 3.12
CA GLU A 183 -25.45 1.93 2.92
C GLU A 183 -26.29 2.10 1.65
N ASP A 184 -26.65 3.33 1.30
CA ASP A 184 -27.43 3.62 0.09
C ASP A 184 -26.52 4.26 -0.95
N VAL A 185 -26.04 3.43 -1.88
CA VAL A 185 -25.11 3.84 -2.95
C VAL A 185 -25.60 5.02 -3.80
N ARG A 186 -26.88 5.40 -3.75
CA ARG A 186 -27.38 6.61 -4.42
C ARG A 186 -26.88 7.92 -3.78
N ASN A 187 -26.39 7.86 -2.54
CA ASN A 187 -25.89 9.02 -1.79
C ASN A 187 -24.39 9.28 -1.98
N VAL A 188 -23.67 8.46 -2.76
CA VAL A 188 -22.23 8.60 -2.95
C VAL A 188 -21.80 9.96 -3.51
N GLY A 189 -22.69 10.65 -4.24
CA GLY A 189 -22.45 12.02 -4.72
C GLY A 189 -22.36 13.10 -3.63
N ASN A 190 -22.65 12.75 -2.37
CA ASN A 190 -22.42 13.63 -1.21
C ASN A 190 -20.95 13.68 -0.78
N TYR A 191 -20.09 12.86 -1.38
CA TYR A 191 -18.69 12.72 -1.02
C TYR A 191 -17.78 13.17 -2.17
N ASP A 192 -16.58 13.66 -1.84
CA ASP A 192 -15.56 13.99 -2.83
C ASP A 192 -14.90 12.73 -3.40
N VAL A 193 -14.76 11.70 -2.55
CA VAL A 193 -14.19 10.39 -2.89
C VAL A 193 -15.13 9.27 -2.43
N THR A 194 -15.32 8.27 -3.28
CA THR A 194 -15.98 7.02 -2.92
C THR A 194 -15.02 5.87 -3.13
N CYS A 195 -14.66 5.21 -2.03
CA CYS A 195 -13.93 3.96 -2.06
C CYS A 195 -14.90 2.81 -2.38
N LEU A 196 -14.52 1.96 -3.34
CA LEU A 196 -15.25 0.75 -3.68
C LEU A 196 -14.28 -0.39 -3.97
N GLY A 197 -14.61 -1.59 -3.53
CA GLY A 197 -13.81 -2.78 -3.80
C GLY A 197 -14.32 -3.56 -5.01
N VAL A 198 -13.40 -4.16 -5.77
CA VAL A 198 -13.69 -5.04 -6.90
C VAL A 198 -13.01 -6.39 -6.62
N PRO A 199 -13.65 -7.29 -5.83
CA PRO A 199 -13.07 -8.57 -5.45
C PRO A 199 -13.18 -9.59 -6.60
N PHE A 200 -12.35 -9.45 -7.64
CA PHE A 200 -12.36 -10.34 -8.81
C PHE A 200 -10.94 -10.76 -9.20
N ASP A 201 -10.73 -12.06 -9.38
CA ASP A 201 -9.45 -12.63 -9.82
C ASP A 201 -9.63 -13.72 -10.90
N GLY A 202 -10.73 -13.64 -11.65
CA GLY A 202 -11.08 -14.61 -12.68
C GLY A 202 -10.26 -14.50 -13.97
N GLY A 203 -9.50 -13.41 -14.12
CA GLY A 203 -8.56 -13.17 -15.20
C GLY A 203 -7.11 -13.55 -14.86
N CYS A 204 -6.80 -13.96 -13.63
CA CYS A 204 -5.47 -14.47 -13.26
C CYS A 204 -5.10 -15.73 -14.06
N THR A 205 -3.90 -15.78 -14.63
CA THR A 205 -3.43 -16.96 -15.37
C THR A 205 -2.44 -17.85 -14.59
N TYR A 206 -2.00 -17.43 -13.40
CA TYR A 206 -1.10 -18.20 -12.51
C TYR A 206 -1.60 -18.21 -11.06
N ARG A 207 -1.14 -17.30 -10.20
CA ARG A 207 -1.57 -17.25 -8.79
C ARG A 207 -2.81 -16.37 -8.65
N ALA A 208 -3.94 -17.00 -8.35
CA ALA A 208 -5.16 -16.31 -7.93
C ALA A 208 -5.07 -15.87 -6.46
N GLY A 209 -6.09 -15.18 -5.95
CA GLY A 209 -6.17 -14.72 -4.55
C GLY A 209 -6.42 -13.21 -4.41
N THR A 210 -6.32 -12.46 -5.51
CA THR A 210 -6.53 -11.01 -5.53
C THR A 210 -7.98 -10.62 -5.31
N ARG A 211 -8.94 -11.56 -5.41
CA ARG A 211 -10.33 -11.35 -4.94
C ARG A 211 -10.41 -10.96 -3.46
N PHE A 212 -9.38 -11.28 -2.66
CA PHE A 212 -9.30 -10.87 -1.25
C PHE A 212 -8.57 -9.54 -1.04
N GLY A 213 -7.96 -8.97 -2.08
CA GLY A 213 -7.23 -7.69 -2.08
C GLY A 213 -8.00 -6.56 -1.41
N PRO A 214 -9.27 -6.29 -1.78
CA PRO A 214 -10.04 -5.19 -1.19
C PRO A 214 -10.19 -5.34 0.34
N GLN A 215 -10.39 -6.56 0.83
CA GLN A 215 -10.49 -6.83 2.26
C GLN A 215 -9.14 -6.69 2.98
N GLY A 216 -8.05 -7.14 2.35
CA GLY A 216 -6.69 -6.97 2.88
C GLY A 216 -6.34 -5.49 3.06
N ILE A 217 -6.58 -4.69 2.02
CA ILE A 217 -6.34 -3.24 2.04
C ILE A 217 -7.21 -2.56 3.10
N ARG A 218 -8.53 -2.84 3.16
CA ARG A 218 -9.41 -2.28 4.21
C ARG A 218 -8.95 -2.65 5.60
N ARG A 219 -8.57 -3.90 5.84
CA ARG A 219 -8.11 -4.37 7.16
C ARG A 219 -6.90 -3.57 7.63
N ILE A 220 -5.86 -3.48 6.80
CA ILE A 220 -4.62 -2.80 7.20
C ILE A 220 -4.76 -1.27 7.18
N SER A 221 -5.73 -0.73 6.42
CA SER A 221 -6.04 0.71 6.41
C SER A 221 -6.39 1.28 7.78
N ALA A 222 -6.93 0.43 8.68
CA ALA A 222 -7.23 0.82 10.04
C ALA A 222 -6.00 1.26 10.86
N LEU A 223 -4.79 0.87 10.45
CA LEU A 223 -3.53 1.29 11.07
C LEU A 223 -3.21 2.77 10.83
N TYR A 224 -3.80 3.38 9.79
CA TYR A 224 -3.49 4.74 9.37
C TYR A 224 -4.53 5.74 9.89
N THR A 225 -4.04 6.96 10.16
CA THR A 225 -4.88 8.14 10.31
C THR A 225 -4.95 8.87 8.96
N PRO A 226 -6.00 9.66 8.67
CA PRO A 226 -6.11 10.45 7.45
C PRO A 226 -5.14 11.65 7.40
N TYR A 227 -4.30 11.85 8.43
CA TYR A 227 -3.34 12.94 8.48
C TYR A 227 -1.94 12.52 7.98
N ASN A 228 -1.40 13.29 7.04
CA ASN A 228 -0.02 13.18 6.55
C ASN A 228 0.79 14.42 6.94
N TYR A 229 1.75 14.23 7.84
CA TYR A 229 2.64 15.31 8.30
C TYR A 229 3.52 15.86 7.19
N GLU A 230 4.11 15.04 6.32
CA GLU A 230 5.07 15.52 5.31
C GLU A 230 4.41 16.41 4.24
N MET A 231 3.16 16.12 3.90
CA MET A 231 2.33 16.91 2.99
C MET A 231 1.63 18.08 3.71
N GLY A 232 1.52 18.00 5.04
CA GLY A 232 0.65 18.86 5.85
C GLY A 232 -0.77 18.82 5.33
N VAL A 233 -1.33 17.62 5.20
CA VAL A 233 -2.69 17.37 4.70
C VAL A 233 -3.42 16.52 5.73
N ASP A 234 -4.66 16.89 6.03
CA ASP A 234 -5.61 16.03 6.74
C ASP A 234 -6.79 15.74 5.82
N LEU A 235 -6.89 14.50 5.35
CA LEU A 235 -7.95 14.08 4.43
C LEU A 235 -9.33 14.20 5.07
N ARG A 236 -9.45 14.08 6.40
CA ARG A 236 -10.73 14.23 7.13
C ARG A 236 -11.25 15.66 7.08
N GLU A 237 -10.34 16.63 7.20
CA GLU A 237 -10.71 18.05 7.34
C GLU A 237 -10.80 18.76 5.98
N GLN A 238 -10.17 18.20 4.95
CA GLN A 238 -9.98 18.88 3.66
C GLN A 238 -10.73 18.22 2.50
N MET A 239 -11.36 17.07 2.71
CA MET A 239 -12.30 16.45 1.78
C MET A 239 -13.27 15.52 2.51
N THR A 240 -14.25 15.01 1.78
CA THR A 240 -15.21 14.01 2.28
C THR A 240 -15.04 12.68 1.56
N MET A 241 -15.09 11.58 2.31
CA MET A 241 -14.97 10.22 1.76
C MET A 241 -15.97 9.26 2.39
N CYS A 242 -16.48 8.33 1.59
CA CYS A 242 -17.21 7.15 2.05
C CYS A 242 -16.61 5.86 1.50
N ASP A 243 -16.95 4.74 2.13
CA ASP A 243 -16.76 3.39 1.61
C ASP A 243 -18.12 2.85 1.16
N ALA A 244 -18.26 2.54 -0.13
CA ALA A 244 -19.49 2.00 -0.72
C ALA A 244 -19.54 0.46 -0.68
N GLY A 245 -18.56 -0.19 -0.05
CA GLY A 245 -18.44 -1.65 -0.03
C GLY A 245 -17.90 -2.19 -1.34
N ASP A 246 -18.40 -3.35 -1.76
CA ASP A 246 -17.84 -4.09 -2.89
C ASP A 246 -18.84 -4.20 -4.05
N VAL A 247 -18.31 -4.14 -5.27
CA VAL A 247 -19.03 -4.54 -6.47
C VAL A 247 -19.31 -6.04 -6.39
N PHE A 248 -20.55 -6.44 -6.70
CA PHE A 248 -20.90 -7.85 -6.77
C PHE A 248 -20.31 -8.49 -8.04
N THR A 249 -19.16 -9.13 -7.90
CA THR A 249 -18.47 -9.83 -8.98
C THR A 249 -18.93 -11.28 -9.08
N ILE A 250 -18.82 -11.88 -10.27
CA ILE A 250 -19.23 -13.25 -10.55
C ILE A 250 -17.97 -14.03 -10.96
N PRO A 251 -17.31 -14.76 -10.05
CA PRO A 251 -16.00 -15.38 -10.30
C PRO A 251 -15.95 -16.29 -11.53
N ALA A 252 -17.07 -16.91 -11.89
CA ALA A 252 -17.17 -17.83 -13.03
C ALA A 252 -17.58 -17.16 -14.36
N ASN A 253 -17.79 -15.84 -14.39
CA ASN A 253 -18.17 -15.13 -15.60
C ASN A 253 -17.57 -13.73 -15.64
N ILE A 254 -16.49 -13.58 -16.40
CA ILE A 254 -15.74 -12.34 -16.51
C ILE A 254 -16.54 -11.23 -17.17
N GLU A 255 -17.27 -11.50 -18.25
CA GLU A 255 -18.05 -10.48 -18.97
C GLU A 255 -19.17 -9.88 -18.09
N LYS A 256 -19.92 -10.72 -17.37
CA LYS A 256 -20.94 -10.23 -16.42
C LYS A 256 -20.31 -9.46 -15.26
N SER A 257 -19.13 -9.86 -14.81
CA SER A 257 -18.39 -9.11 -13.79
C SER A 257 -17.94 -7.75 -14.33
N PHE A 258 -17.45 -7.71 -15.56
CA PHE A 258 -17.06 -6.48 -16.23
C PHE A 258 -18.22 -5.51 -16.38
N ASP A 259 -19.42 -5.99 -16.70
CA ASP A 259 -20.60 -5.13 -16.78
C ASP A 259 -21.01 -4.58 -15.41
N GLN A 260 -20.96 -5.41 -14.35
CA GLN A 260 -21.19 -4.94 -12.96
C GLN A 260 -20.16 -3.89 -12.52
N ILE A 261 -18.88 -4.11 -12.83
CA ILE A 261 -17.79 -3.18 -12.50
C ILE A 261 -17.99 -1.86 -13.24
N SER A 262 -18.27 -1.89 -14.54
CA SER A 262 -18.53 -0.68 -15.32
C SER A 262 -19.76 0.08 -14.81
N ASN A 263 -20.81 -0.64 -14.38
CA ASN A 263 -22.01 -0.04 -13.78
C ASN A 263 -21.72 0.65 -12.45
N ALA A 264 -20.95 0.00 -11.56
CA ALA A 264 -20.60 0.58 -10.27
C ALA A 264 -19.68 1.81 -10.43
N VAL A 265 -18.64 1.71 -11.24
CA VAL A 265 -17.70 2.82 -11.46
C VAL A 265 -18.37 3.98 -12.19
N GLY A 266 -19.18 3.71 -13.21
CA GLY A 266 -19.94 4.74 -13.91
C GLY A 266 -20.97 5.44 -13.02
N HIS A 267 -21.64 4.70 -12.13
CA HIS A 267 -22.56 5.28 -11.13
C HIS A 267 -21.82 6.23 -10.17
N VAL A 268 -20.69 5.80 -9.59
CA VAL A 268 -19.88 6.66 -8.71
C VAL A 268 -19.38 7.89 -9.47
N PHE A 269 -18.75 7.69 -10.63
CA PHE A 269 -18.15 8.78 -11.38
C PHE A 269 -19.19 9.80 -11.86
N SER A 270 -20.33 9.35 -12.40
CA SER A 270 -21.40 10.25 -12.86
C SER A 270 -22.07 11.06 -11.75
N SER A 271 -21.99 10.60 -10.49
CA SER A 271 -22.43 11.39 -9.32
C SER A 271 -21.50 12.58 -9.01
N GLY A 272 -20.32 12.63 -9.63
CA GLY A 272 -19.26 13.60 -9.35
C GLY A 272 -18.30 13.19 -8.23
N SER A 273 -18.50 12.03 -7.60
CA SER A 273 -17.54 11.49 -6.63
C SER A 273 -16.36 10.83 -7.35
N PHE A 274 -15.14 11.06 -6.85
CA PHE A 274 -13.93 10.43 -7.37
C PHE A 274 -13.91 8.93 -7.03
N PRO A 275 -13.84 8.02 -8.01
CA PRO A 275 -13.77 6.58 -7.75
C PRO A 275 -12.36 6.17 -7.31
N LEU A 276 -12.23 5.71 -6.07
CA LEU A 276 -11.06 5.01 -5.55
C LEU A 276 -11.34 3.50 -5.52
N ILE A 277 -10.83 2.79 -6.52
CA ILE A 277 -11.07 1.35 -6.69
C ILE A 277 -9.99 0.54 -5.99
N LEU A 278 -10.39 -0.27 -5.01
CA LEU A 278 -9.55 -1.33 -4.44
C LEU A 278 -9.78 -2.58 -5.27
N GLY A 279 -8.79 -2.98 -6.06
CA GLY A 279 -8.96 -3.98 -7.10
C GLY A 279 -8.79 -5.43 -6.66
N GLY A 280 -8.98 -6.29 -7.65
CA GLY A 280 -8.50 -7.67 -7.66
C GLY A 280 -7.42 -7.79 -8.72
N ASP A 281 -7.52 -8.74 -9.66
CA ASP A 281 -6.56 -8.85 -10.76
C ASP A 281 -6.68 -7.68 -11.76
N HIS A 282 -5.65 -7.47 -12.58
CA HIS A 282 -5.59 -6.32 -13.50
C HIS A 282 -6.59 -6.40 -14.68
N SER A 283 -7.30 -7.52 -14.87
CA SER A 283 -8.32 -7.61 -15.93
C SER A 283 -9.44 -6.58 -15.73
N ILE A 284 -9.63 -6.12 -14.48
CA ILE A 284 -10.61 -5.10 -14.13
C ILE A 284 -10.27 -3.71 -14.68
N GLY A 285 -9.03 -3.47 -15.14
CA GLY A 285 -8.64 -2.17 -15.71
C GLY A 285 -9.44 -1.79 -16.94
N PHE A 286 -9.93 -2.78 -17.70
CA PHE A 286 -10.86 -2.52 -18.79
C PHE A 286 -12.23 -2.00 -18.30
N PRO A 287 -12.99 -2.75 -17.47
CA PRO A 287 -14.31 -2.29 -17.06
C PRO A 287 -14.31 -1.06 -16.14
N THR A 288 -13.25 -0.78 -15.38
CA THR A 288 -13.15 0.44 -14.57
C THR A 288 -13.04 1.68 -15.46
N VAL A 289 -12.11 1.67 -16.43
CA VAL A 289 -11.99 2.73 -17.43
C VAL A 289 -13.27 2.86 -18.26
N ARG A 290 -13.89 1.74 -18.64
CA ARG A 290 -15.15 1.72 -19.41
C ARG A 290 -16.29 2.43 -18.68
N GLY A 291 -16.40 2.28 -17.35
CA GLY A 291 -17.39 2.98 -16.54
C GLY A 291 -17.23 4.50 -16.57
N ILE A 292 -16.00 4.99 -16.40
CA ILE A 292 -15.68 6.43 -16.48
C ILE A 292 -15.92 6.96 -17.90
N ALA A 293 -15.40 6.26 -18.91
CA ALA A 293 -15.49 6.68 -20.30
C ALA A 293 -16.94 6.78 -20.82
N ALA A 294 -17.86 5.97 -20.28
CA ALA A 294 -19.29 6.05 -20.61
C ALA A 294 -19.95 7.35 -20.15
N CYS A 295 -19.42 7.99 -19.11
CA CYS A 295 -19.95 9.23 -18.54
C CYS A 295 -19.47 10.51 -19.25
N THR A 296 -18.63 10.38 -20.27
CA THR A 296 -18.01 11.54 -20.93
C THR A 296 -17.79 11.38 -22.43
N SER A 297 -17.89 12.49 -23.18
CA SER A 297 -17.44 12.61 -24.57
C SER A 297 -15.96 12.99 -24.70
N LYS A 298 -15.35 13.39 -23.57
CA LYS A 298 -13.98 13.88 -23.47
C LYS A 298 -12.97 12.76 -23.53
N LYS A 299 -11.76 13.09 -23.97
CA LYS A 299 -10.66 12.12 -24.12
C LYS A 299 -9.98 11.85 -22.78
N ILE A 300 -9.69 10.59 -22.51
CA ILE A 300 -9.05 10.12 -21.28
C ILE A 300 -7.69 9.51 -21.64
N GLY A 301 -6.64 10.03 -21.03
CA GLY A 301 -5.32 9.40 -20.99
C GLY A 301 -5.20 8.42 -19.82
N ILE A 302 -4.25 7.50 -19.90
CA ILE A 302 -4.01 6.49 -18.86
C ILE A 302 -2.55 6.54 -18.46
N ILE A 303 -2.29 6.67 -17.16
CA ILE A 303 -0.99 6.36 -16.57
C ILE A 303 -1.11 5.02 -15.87
N HIS A 304 -0.40 4.04 -16.41
CA HIS A 304 -0.38 2.65 -16.00
C HIS A 304 0.99 2.35 -15.38
N VAL A 305 1.05 2.04 -14.08
CA VAL A 305 2.30 1.74 -13.37
C VAL A 305 2.33 0.26 -13.07
N ASP A 306 3.26 -0.48 -13.69
CA ASP A 306 3.26 -1.94 -13.75
C ASP A 306 4.64 -2.47 -14.18
N ARG A 307 4.92 -3.76 -13.95
CA ARG A 307 6.03 -4.50 -14.59
C ARG A 307 5.66 -5.05 -15.96
N HIS A 308 4.37 -5.26 -16.21
CA HIS A 308 3.81 -5.96 -17.35
C HIS A 308 3.06 -5.00 -18.28
N ALA A 309 3.08 -5.36 -19.58
CA ALA A 309 2.57 -4.47 -20.60
C ALA A 309 1.04 -4.52 -20.76
N ASP A 310 0.38 -5.59 -20.32
CA ASP A 310 -1.08 -5.72 -20.17
C ASP A 310 -1.94 -5.22 -21.35
N ILE A 311 -1.40 -5.39 -22.55
CA ILE A 311 -1.96 -4.89 -23.81
C ILE A 311 -2.03 -5.98 -24.89
N GLN A 312 -2.10 -7.24 -24.47
CA GLN A 312 -2.45 -8.32 -25.40
C GLN A 312 -3.93 -8.24 -25.78
N GLU A 313 -4.27 -8.61 -27.02
CA GLU A 313 -5.68 -8.80 -27.40
C GLU A 313 -6.36 -9.93 -26.64
N LYS A 314 -5.62 -11.02 -26.42
CA LYS A 314 -6.06 -12.22 -25.72
C LYS A 314 -4.89 -12.85 -24.97
N ASP A 315 -5.23 -13.61 -23.94
CA ASP A 315 -4.34 -14.55 -23.28
C ASP A 315 -5.12 -15.80 -22.90
N LEU A 316 -4.52 -16.98 -23.08
CA LEU A 316 -5.21 -18.27 -22.98
C LEU A 316 -6.56 -18.31 -23.74
N ASP A 317 -6.62 -17.65 -24.91
CA ASP A 317 -7.80 -17.46 -25.79
C ASP A 317 -8.94 -16.58 -25.24
N GLU A 318 -8.76 -15.98 -24.06
CA GLU A 318 -9.79 -15.17 -23.39
C GLU A 318 -9.26 -13.78 -22.97
N ARG A 319 -10.16 -12.97 -22.39
CA ARG A 319 -9.77 -11.77 -21.66
C ARG A 319 -9.24 -12.18 -20.30
N MET A 320 -8.00 -11.78 -20.04
CA MET A 320 -7.27 -12.08 -18.81
C MET A 320 -6.63 -10.80 -18.27
N HIS A 321 -5.96 -10.90 -17.13
CA HIS A 321 -5.29 -9.77 -16.51
C HIS A 321 -4.19 -9.12 -17.37
N THR A 322 -3.65 -9.83 -18.37
CA THR A 322 -2.67 -9.31 -19.35
C THR A 322 -3.30 -8.60 -20.57
N THR A 323 -4.62 -8.41 -20.59
CA THR A 323 -5.37 -7.85 -21.73
C THR A 323 -6.12 -6.51 -21.52
N PRO A 324 -6.18 -5.89 -20.32
CA PRO A 324 -7.12 -4.81 -20.03
C PRO A 324 -6.90 -3.60 -20.94
N TYR A 325 -5.65 -3.21 -21.17
CA TYR A 325 -5.35 -2.00 -21.93
C TYR A 325 -5.46 -2.20 -23.44
N PHE A 326 -5.46 -3.45 -23.92
CA PHE A 326 -5.84 -3.67 -25.30
C PHE A 326 -7.29 -3.25 -25.53
N HIS A 327 -8.17 -3.68 -24.64
CA HIS A 327 -9.61 -3.43 -24.71
C HIS A 327 -10.00 -2.02 -24.28
N ALA A 328 -9.40 -1.48 -23.22
CA ALA A 328 -9.67 -0.11 -22.77
C ALA A 328 -9.37 0.91 -23.87
N THR A 329 -8.27 0.71 -24.61
CA THR A 329 -7.86 1.63 -25.68
C THR A 329 -8.60 1.43 -27.01
N ASN A 330 -9.55 0.48 -27.08
CA ASN A 330 -10.55 0.40 -28.15
C ASN A 330 -11.78 1.29 -27.88
N ILE A 331 -11.92 1.84 -26.67
CA ILE A 331 -13.02 2.76 -26.35
C ILE A 331 -12.77 4.08 -27.11
N PRO A 332 -13.76 4.64 -27.83
CA PRO A 332 -13.53 5.76 -28.75
C PRO A 332 -12.86 7.00 -28.16
N ASN A 333 -13.06 7.26 -26.86
CA ASN A 333 -12.50 8.39 -26.14
C ASN A 333 -11.33 8.01 -25.20
N VAL A 334 -10.73 6.84 -25.38
CA VAL A 334 -9.55 6.36 -24.64
C VAL A 334 -8.47 5.97 -25.66
N PRO A 335 -7.82 6.93 -26.33
CA PRO A 335 -6.87 6.63 -27.40
C PRO A 335 -5.61 5.92 -26.89
N ALA A 336 -5.16 4.89 -27.62
CA ALA A 336 -3.92 4.16 -27.29
C ALA A 336 -2.66 5.05 -27.25
N THR A 337 -2.64 6.15 -28.00
CA THR A 337 -1.53 7.12 -27.98
C THR A 337 -1.39 7.87 -26.66
N ASN A 338 -2.42 7.88 -25.82
CA ASN A 338 -2.41 8.47 -24.48
C ASN A 338 -2.29 7.42 -23.36
N LEU A 339 -2.06 6.15 -23.71
CA LEU A 339 -1.64 5.14 -22.75
C LEU A 339 -0.13 5.28 -22.50
N VAL A 340 0.22 5.49 -21.23
CA VAL A 340 1.59 5.61 -20.76
C VAL A 340 1.85 4.56 -19.70
N GLN A 341 2.83 3.70 -19.96
CA GLN A 341 3.16 2.56 -19.13
C GLN A 341 4.53 2.78 -18.49
N ILE A 342 4.63 2.68 -17.18
CA ILE A 342 5.84 3.03 -16.41
C ILE A 342 6.25 1.84 -15.55
N GLY A 343 7.52 1.43 -15.66
CA GLY A 343 8.09 0.31 -14.91
C GLY A 343 8.15 -1.00 -15.70
N ILE A 344 7.76 -0.96 -16.98
CA ILE A 344 7.68 -2.15 -17.85
C ILE A 344 9.05 -2.80 -18.00
N GLY A 345 9.13 -4.12 -17.86
CA GLY A 345 10.39 -4.81 -18.12
C GLY A 345 10.44 -6.21 -17.56
N GLY A 346 11.66 -6.72 -17.46
CA GLY A 346 11.88 -8.09 -17.02
C GLY A 346 11.64 -9.12 -18.12
N TRP A 347 11.63 -10.39 -17.73
CA TRP A 347 11.61 -11.52 -18.67
C TRP A 347 10.18 -11.96 -19.05
N GLN A 348 9.18 -11.27 -18.53
CA GLN A 348 7.79 -11.71 -18.53
C GLN A 348 6.90 -10.92 -19.51
N VAL A 349 7.43 -9.86 -20.13
CA VAL A 349 6.70 -9.10 -21.16
C VAL A 349 6.57 -9.94 -22.44
N PRO A 350 5.36 -10.28 -22.89
CA PRO A 350 5.15 -11.16 -24.02
C PRO A 350 5.28 -10.41 -25.35
N ARG A 351 5.84 -11.08 -26.37
CA ARG A 351 6.04 -10.52 -27.71
C ARG A 351 4.76 -9.94 -28.35
N PRO A 352 3.58 -10.57 -28.26
CA PRO A 352 2.34 -9.98 -28.75
C PRO A 352 2.01 -8.61 -28.14
N ALA A 353 2.30 -8.40 -26.84
CA ALA A 353 2.13 -7.10 -26.21
C ALA A 353 3.05 -6.04 -26.85
N VAL A 354 4.31 -6.40 -27.14
CA VAL A 354 5.28 -5.53 -27.83
C VAL A 354 4.81 -5.16 -29.24
N GLU A 355 4.20 -6.09 -29.98
CA GLU A 355 3.60 -5.81 -31.29
C GLU A 355 2.48 -4.76 -31.19
N HIS A 356 1.65 -4.82 -30.15
CA HIS A 356 0.61 -3.82 -29.91
C HIS A 356 1.17 -2.48 -29.43
N ILE A 357 2.23 -2.46 -28.62
CA ILE A 357 2.93 -1.22 -28.24
C ILE A 357 3.37 -0.46 -29.50
N VAL A 358 4.04 -1.15 -30.44
CA VAL A 358 4.52 -0.56 -31.70
C VAL A 358 3.37 -0.20 -32.62
N GLY A 359 2.46 -1.15 -32.86
CA GLY A 359 1.36 -1.00 -33.83
C GLY A 359 0.35 0.08 -33.44
N ARG A 360 0.14 0.29 -32.14
CA ARG A 360 -0.81 1.27 -31.59
C ARG A 360 -0.16 2.54 -31.07
N ARG A 361 1.19 2.60 -31.10
CA ARG A 361 2.00 3.75 -30.68
C ARG A 361 1.71 4.17 -29.24
N THR A 362 1.69 3.20 -28.34
CA THR A 362 1.61 3.49 -26.91
C THR A 362 2.96 3.99 -26.40
N ASN A 363 2.98 4.51 -25.17
CA ASN A 363 4.18 5.04 -24.56
C ASN A 363 4.65 4.10 -23.46
N VAL A 364 5.94 3.76 -23.48
CA VAL A 364 6.54 2.85 -22.49
C VAL A 364 7.77 3.50 -21.90
N PHE A 365 7.89 3.41 -20.58
CA PHE A 365 9.09 3.68 -19.79
C PHE A 365 9.46 2.40 -19.07
N THR A 366 10.63 1.88 -19.40
CA THR A 366 11.17 0.68 -18.78
C THR A 366 11.75 0.98 -17.40
N MET A 367 12.08 -0.06 -16.64
CA MET A 367 12.81 0.14 -15.38
C MET A 367 14.18 0.77 -15.61
N ASP A 368 14.86 0.43 -16.70
CA ASP A 368 16.15 1.04 -17.08
C ASP A 368 15.97 2.54 -17.34
N ASP A 369 14.89 2.95 -18.04
CA ASP A 369 14.58 4.37 -18.23
C ASP A 369 14.36 5.10 -16.89
N VAL A 370 13.70 4.46 -15.93
CA VAL A 370 13.48 5.04 -14.60
C VAL A 370 14.80 5.16 -13.81
N GLU A 371 15.69 4.19 -13.91
CA GLU A 371 17.01 4.24 -13.28
C GLU A 371 17.88 5.36 -13.89
N GLU A 372 17.90 5.48 -15.22
CA GLU A 372 18.72 6.47 -15.93
C GLU A 372 18.18 7.90 -15.81
N LEU A 373 16.86 8.10 -15.97
CA LEU A 373 16.24 9.42 -16.02
C LEU A 373 15.81 9.92 -14.63
N GLY A 374 15.51 8.98 -13.72
CA GLY A 374 14.95 9.26 -12.41
C GLY A 374 13.45 9.62 -12.43
N ILE A 375 12.80 9.37 -11.29
CA ILE A 375 11.35 9.55 -11.10
C ILE A 375 10.81 10.92 -11.55
N PRO A 376 11.43 12.07 -11.22
CA PRO A 376 10.90 13.36 -11.65
C PRO A 376 10.82 13.52 -13.17
N LYS A 377 11.83 13.04 -13.90
CA LYS A 377 11.87 13.18 -15.36
C LYS A 377 10.90 12.22 -16.04
N VAL A 378 10.79 10.99 -15.55
CA VAL A 378 9.79 10.02 -16.02
C VAL A 378 8.38 10.56 -15.79
N ALA A 379 8.07 11.10 -14.61
CA ALA A 379 6.76 11.67 -14.32
C ALA A 379 6.41 12.85 -15.25
N GLU A 380 7.36 13.75 -15.50
CA GLU A 380 7.19 14.87 -16.45
C GLU A 380 6.83 14.37 -17.85
N MET A 381 7.63 13.45 -18.41
CA MET A 381 7.41 12.92 -19.75
C MET A 381 6.13 12.07 -19.84
N ALA A 382 5.81 11.34 -18.78
CA ALA A 382 4.58 10.56 -18.71
C ALA A 382 3.34 11.45 -18.71
N LEU A 383 3.35 12.53 -17.93
CA LEU A 383 2.28 13.51 -17.91
C LEU A 383 2.14 14.21 -19.27
N GLU A 384 3.24 14.62 -19.90
CA GLU A 384 3.21 15.23 -21.25
C GLU A 384 2.48 14.33 -22.26
N ARG A 385 2.78 13.03 -22.25
CA ARG A 385 2.19 12.05 -23.19
C ARG A 385 0.75 11.69 -22.82
N ALA A 386 0.45 11.51 -21.54
CA ALA A 386 -0.89 11.16 -21.08
C ALA A 386 -1.90 12.30 -21.35
N TRP A 387 -1.47 13.54 -21.17
CA TRP A 387 -2.30 14.74 -21.35
C TRP A 387 -2.35 15.28 -22.79
N ASP A 388 -1.56 14.75 -23.74
CA ASP A 388 -1.53 15.26 -25.12
C ASP A 388 -2.89 15.13 -25.81
N GLY A 389 -3.62 16.24 -25.89
CA GLY A 389 -4.98 16.30 -26.43
C GLY A 389 -6.01 15.50 -25.63
N ALA A 390 -5.71 15.13 -24.38
CA ALA A 390 -6.65 14.53 -23.44
C ALA A 390 -7.20 15.60 -22.47
N ASP A 391 -8.41 15.36 -21.97
CA ASP A 391 -9.10 16.25 -21.03
C ASP A 391 -9.01 15.76 -19.58
N ALA A 392 -8.64 14.49 -19.38
CA ALA A 392 -8.44 13.88 -18.08
C ALA A 392 -7.44 12.72 -18.15
N VAL A 393 -6.87 12.37 -17.00
CA VAL A 393 -6.00 11.19 -16.85
C VAL A 393 -6.54 10.27 -15.76
N TYR A 394 -6.65 9.00 -16.10
CA TYR A 394 -6.90 7.89 -15.19
C TYR A 394 -5.57 7.29 -14.73
N MET A 395 -5.45 6.95 -13.45
CA MET A 395 -4.30 6.20 -12.95
C MET A 395 -4.72 4.76 -12.66
N SER A 396 -3.97 3.83 -13.21
CA SER A 396 -4.00 2.44 -12.76
C SER A 396 -2.65 2.06 -12.19
N TYR A 397 -2.67 1.50 -10.99
CA TYR A 397 -1.48 1.14 -10.24
C TYR A 397 -1.49 -0.36 -9.92
N ASP A 398 -0.64 -1.11 -10.60
CA ASP A 398 -0.35 -2.49 -10.24
C ASP A 398 0.62 -2.53 -9.05
N ILE A 399 0.29 -3.28 -8.00
CA ILE A 399 1.19 -3.40 -6.85
C ILE A 399 2.49 -4.13 -7.20
N ASP A 400 2.48 -4.98 -8.23
CA ASP A 400 3.65 -5.73 -8.67
C ASP A 400 4.70 -4.86 -9.38
N SER A 401 4.36 -3.60 -9.72
CA SER A 401 5.29 -2.58 -10.22
C SER A 401 6.47 -2.33 -9.26
N LEU A 402 6.27 -2.63 -7.97
CA LEU A 402 7.28 -2.53 -6.93
C LEU A 402 8.18 -3.77 -6.90
N GLU A 403 9.38 -3.58 -6.38
CA GLU A 403 10.30 -4.68 -6.12
C GLU A 403 9.62 -5.79 -5.28
N ALA A 404 9.63 -7.01 -5.79
CA ALA A 404 8.96 -8.19 -5.24
C ALA A 404 9.28 -8.46 -3.76
N ALA A 405 10.46 -8.05 -3.28
CA ALA A 405 10.81 -8.15 -1.86
C ALA A 405 9.91 -7.31 -0.92
N PHE A 406 9.29 -6.23 -1.42
CA PHE A 406 8.41 -5.34 -0.64
C PHE A 406 6.93 -5.66 -0.82
N VAL A 407 6.57 -6.35 -1.91
CA VAL A 407 5.19 -6.66 -2.30
C VAL A 407 5.01 -8.15 -2.62
N PRO A 408 5.36 -9.09 -1.70
CA PRO A 408 5.29 -10.52 -1.96
C PRO A 408 3.86 -11.03 -2.24
N GLY A 409 2.85 -10.29 -1.79
CA GLY A 409 1.44 -10.59 -1.95
C GLY A 409 0.88 -10.16 -3.30
N THR A 410 1.41 -10.70 -4.39
CA THR A 410 0.90 -10.48 -5.76
C THR A 410 0.86 -11.77 -6.57
N GLY A 411 0.03 -11.79 -7.61
CA GLY A 411 -0.10 -12.92 -8.53
C GLY A 411 1.18 -13.19 -9.32
N TRP A 412 1.85 -12.12 -9.76
CA TRP A 412 2.95 -12.19 -10.73
C TRP A 412 4.19 -11.38 -10.31
N PRO A 413 4.91 -11.78 -9.25
CA PRO A 413 6.04 -10.99 -8.77
C PRO A 413 7.21 -11.01 -9.77
N GLU A 414 7.74 -9.84 -10.13
CA GLU A 414 8.94 -9.67 -10.95
C GLU A 414 10.02 -8.88 -10.18
N PRO A 415 11.20 -9.47 -9.90
CA PRO A 415 12.31 -8.75 -9.28
C PRO A 415 12.87 -7.61 -10.15
N GLY A 416 13.47 -6.61 -9.51
CA GLY A 416 14.01 -5.42 -10.16
C GLY A 416 12.95 -4.35 -10.42
N GLY A 417 12.01 -4.18 -9.48
CA GLY A 417 10.93 -3.20 -9.55
C GLY A 417 11.25 -1.87 -8.86
N LEU A 418 10.25 -0.99 -8.76
CA LEU A 418 10.36 0.28 -8.04
C LEU A 418 10.61 0.07 -6.54
N LEU A 419 11.45 0.90 -5.92
CA LEU A 419 11.50 0.97 -4.47
C LEU A 419 10.25 1.70 -3.94
N PRO A 420 9.75 1.37 -2.72
CA PRO A 420 8.57 2.04 -2.16
C PRO A 420 8.61 3.57 -2.20
N ARG A 421 9.77 4.17 -1.91
CA ARG A 421 9.94 5.64 -1.96
C ARG A 421 9.82 6.23 -3.38
N GLU A 422 10.18 5.46 -4.40
CA GLU A 422 10.13 5.87 -5.81
C GLU A 422 8.68 5.82 -6.30
N ALA A 423 7.98 4.73 -5.98
CA ALA A 423 6.54 4.59 -6.20
C ALA A 423 5.75 5.75 -5.57
N LEU A 424 5.94 6.02 -4.28
CA LEU A 424 5.25 7.12 -3.58
C LEU A 424 5.57 8.49 -4.19
N LYS A 425 6.83 8.70 -4.61
CA LYS A 425 7.22 9.94 -5.27
C LYS A 425 6.58 10.08 -6.65
N LEU A 426 6.51 9.00 -7.43
CA LEU A 426 5.91 8.97 -8.77
C LEU A 426 4.42 9.30 -8.68
N VAL A 427 3.66 8.56 -7.87
CA VAL A 427 2.21 8.76 -7.75
C VAL A 427 1.88 10.14 -7.22
N GLY A 428 2.68 10.67 -6.28
CA GLY A 428 2.53 12.03 -5.78
C GLY A 428 2.72 13.09 -6.86
N LEU A 429 3.71 12.93 -7.75
CA LEU A 429 3.93 13.85 -8.87
C LEU A 429 2.81 13.78 -9.90
N VAL A 430 2.37 12.57 -10.26
CA VAL A 430 1.29 12.38 -11.24
C VAL A 430 -0.04 12.93 -10.72
N ALA A 431 -0.39 12.59 -9.47
CA ALA A 431 -1.63 13.01 -8.84
C ALA A 431 -1.72 14.54 -8.60
N ALA A 432 -0.58 15.24 -8.59
CA ALA A 432 -0.54 16.70 -8.43
C ALA A 432 -1.24 17.45 -9.59
N GLU A 433 -1.38 16.82 -10.76
CA GLU A 433 -2.11 17.40 -11.90
C GLU A 433 -3.63 17.19 -11.82
N GLY A 434 -4.07 16.25 -10.99
CA GLY A 434 -5.47 15.83 -10.85
C GLY A 434 -5.80 14.62 -11.72
N LEU A 435 -6.62 13.71 -11.19
CA LEU A 435 -7.00 12.46 -11.82
C LEU A 435 -8.53 12.35 -11.92
N CYS A 436 -9.03 11.55 -12.88
CA CYS A 436 -10.45 11.21 -12.98
C CYS A 436 -10.84 9.90 -12.30
N GLY A 437 -9.88 9.06 -11.95
CA GLY A 437 -10.07 7.86 -11.15
C GLY A 437 -8.73 7.23 -10.79
N LEU A 438 -8.76 6.35 -9.80
CA LEU A 438 -7.62 5.54 -9.38
C LEU A 438 -8.09 4.12 -9.13
N GLU A 439 -7.41 3.14 -9.73
CA GLU A 439 -7.44 1.75 -9.25
C GLU A 439 -6.08 1.30 -8.75
N ILE A 440 -6.11 0.43 -7.74
CA ILE A 440 -4.93 -0.26 -7.22
C ILE A 440 -5.23 -1.76 -7.24
N VAL A 441 -4.45 -2.53 -7.98
CA VAL A 441 -4.74 -3.93 -8.34
C VAL A 441 -3.64 -4.90 -7.89
N GLU A 442 -3.88 -6.19 -8.11
CA GLU A 442 -2.99 -7.33 -7.90
C GLU A 442 -2.54 -7.59 -6.44
N VAL A 443 -3.14 -6.92 -5.45
CA VAL A 443 -2.95 -7.28 -4.05
C VAL A 443 -3.58 -8.64 -3.77
N SER A 444 -2.74 -9.64 -3.47
CA SER A 444 -3.12 -11.03 -3.18
C SER A 444 -2.75 -11.41 -1.75
N PRO A 445 -3.67 -11.22 -0.78
CA PRO A 445 -3.45 -11.56 0.63
C PRO A 445 -2.95 -12.98 0.92
N PRO A 446 -3.32 -14.04 0.17
CA PRO A 446 -2.79 -15.39 0.40
C PRO A 446 -1.26 -15.51 0.26
N TYR A 447 -0.62 -14.57 -0.45
CA TYR A 447 0.83 -14.52 -0.65
C TYR A 447 1.49 -13.35 0.11
N ASP A 448 0.70 -12.50 0.76
CA ASP A 448 1.20 -11.36 1.50
C ASP A 448 1.81 -11.81 2.84
N VAL A 449 2.89 -11.13 3.26
CA VAL A 449 3.61 -11.45 4.49
C VAL A 449 3.50 -10.26 5.43
N SER A 450 2.82 -10.45 6.57
CA SER A 450 2.60 -9.38 7.55
C SER A 450 1.87 -8.15 6.98
N ASP A 451 0.99 -8.37 6.01
CA ASP A 451 0.16 -7.34 5.35
C ASP A 451 0.97 -6.22 4.65
N ILE A 452 2.26 -6.43 4.35
CA ILE A 452 3.12 -5.35 3.81
C ILE A 452 2.72 -4.94 2.39
N THR A 453 2.17 -5.86 1.60
CA THR A 453 1.69 -5.57 0.24
C THR A 453 0.39 -4.77 0.32
N SER A 454 -0.54 -5.22 1.16
CA SER A 454 -1.79 -4.50 1.45
C SER A 454 -1.52 -3.10 2.01
N LEU A 455 -0.51 -2.97 2.88
CA LEU A 455 -0.07 -1.70 3.44
C LEU A 455 0.51 -0.78 2.36
N MET A 456 1.31 -1.31 1.43
CA MET A 456 1.84 -0.53 0.33
C MET A 456 0.73 0.00 -0.59
N ALA A 457 -0.27 -0.83 -0.91
CA ALA A 457 -1.45 -0.41 -1.68
C ALA A 457 -2.23 0.70 -0.97
N LEU A 458 -2.45 0.57 0.35
CA LEU A 458 -2.99 1.67 1.17
C LEU A 458 -2.19 2.97 1.00
N ARG A 459 -0.85 2.87 1.04
CA ARG A 459 0.02 4.04 0.89
C ARG A 459 -0.14 4.73 -0.46
N ILE A 460 -0.22 3.96 -1.54
CA ILE A 460 -0.51 4.53 -2.87
C ILE A 460 -1.83 5.32 -2.84
N ALA A 461 -2.90 4.74 -2.29
CA ALA A 461 -4.20 5.41 -2.23
C ALA A 461 -4.15 6.75 -1.47
N VAL A 462 -3.59 6.76 -0.25
CA VAL A 462 -3.55 7.99 0.57
C VAL A 462 -2.55 9.01 0.07
N ASP A 463 -1.45 8.60 -0.56
CA ASP A 463 -0.47 9.53 -1.14
C ASP A 463 -1.03 10.18 -2.43
N VAL A 464 -1.81 9.47 -3.25
CA VAL A 464 -2.53 10.05 -4.39
C VAL A 464 -3.58 11.07 -3.92
N MET A 465 -4.46 10.65 -3.01
CA MET A 465 -5.50 11.53 -2.46
C MET A 465 -4.89 12.76 -1.77
N GLY A 466 -3.85 12.55 -0.95
CA GLY A 466 -3.13 13.62 -0.27
C GLY A 466 -2.47 14.59 -1.23
N SER A 467 -1.87 14.11 -2.33
CA SER A 467 -1.31 14.98 -3.36
C SER A 467 -2.38 15.79 -4.09
N MET A 468 -3.52 15.19 -4.44
CA MET A 468 -4.63 15.90 -5.07
C MET A 468 -5.17 17.01 -4.16
N VAL A 469 -5.35 16.73 -2.86
CA VAL A 469 -5.79 17.73 -1.87
C VAL A 469 -4.74 18.83 -1.72
N ALA A 470 -3.45 18.48 -1.58
CA ALA A 470 -2.36 19.44 -1.41
C ALA A 470 -2.24 20.44 -2.58
N ASN A 471 -2.63 20.01 -3.79
CA ASN A 471 -2.56 20.80 -5.02
C ASN A 471 -3.92 21.38 -5.45
N GLY A 472 -4.98 21.24 -4.64
CA GLY A 472 -6.31 21.77 -4.97
C GLY A 472 -6.96 21.12 -6.19
N LYS A 473 -6.63 19.85 -6.45
CA LYS A 473 -7.12 19.06 -7.60
C LYS A 473 -8.22 18.07 -7.24
N MET A 474 -8.53 17.88 -5.95
CA MET A 474 -9.67 17.04 -5.56
C MET A 474 -10.97 17.60 -6.15
N GLY A 475 -11.75 16.74 -6.82
CA GLY A 475 -12.96 17.14 -7.55
C GLY A 475 -12.72 17.79 -8.93
N ALA A 476 -11.47 18.00 -9.37
CA ALA A 476 -11.18 18.63 -10.66
C ALA A 476 -11.75 17.84 -11.85
N HIS A 477 -11.91 16.53 -11.75
CA HIS A 477 -12.47 15.67 -12.79
C HIS A 477 -13.94 15.96 -13.15
N LYS A 478 -14.71 16.59 -12.25
CA LYS A 478 -16.16 16.84 -12.45
C LYS A 478 -16.48 17.57 -13.76
N HIS A 479 -15.54 18.38 -14.28
CA HIS A 479 -15.73 19.14 -15.51
C HIS A 479 -15.85 18.29 -16.79
N ILE A 480 -15.42 17.02 -16.77
CA ILE A 480 -15.53 16.14 -17.94
C ILE A 480 -16.86 15.38 -17.99
N ILE A 481 -17.64 15.35 -16.90
CA ILE A 481 -18.91 14.62 -16.84
C ILE A 481 -19.94 15.36 -17.70
N ASP A 482 -20.20 14.86 -18.90
CA ASP A 482 -21.07 15.53 -19.89
C ASP A 482 -22.09 14.58 -20.55
N LYS A 483 -22.14 13.31 -20.14
CA LYS A 483 -23.13 12.34 -20.56
C LYS A 483 -23.94 11.84 -19.38
N GLU A 484 -25.23 11.62 -19.62
CA GLU A 484 -26.05 10.80 -18.73
C GLU A 484 -25.51 9.37 -18.74
N PHE A 485 -25.19 8.84 -17.56
CA PHE A 485 -24.72 7.47 -17.44
C PHE A 485 -25.89 6.50 -17.57
N VAL A 486 -25.77 5.55 -18.50
CA VAL A 486 -26.73 4.46 -18.71
C VAL A 486 -26.01 3.15 -18.39
N PRO A 487 -26.53 2.33 -17.45
CA PRO A 487 -25.95 1.03 -17.13
C PRO A 487 -25.89 0.10 -18.34
N PHE A 488 -24.81 -0.69 -18.42
CA PHE A 488 -24.51 -1.70 -19.43
C PHE A 488 -25.44 -2.92 -19.33
#